data_AF-A0A0M9E2F7-F1
#
_entry.id   AF-A0A0M9E2F7-F1
#
_cell.length_a   1.000
_cell.length_b   1.000
_cell.length_c   1.000
_cell.angle_alpha   90.00
_cell.angle_beta   90.00
_cell.angle_gamma   90.00
#
_symmetry.space_group_name_H-M   'P 1'
#
loop_
_entity.id
_entity.type
_entity.pdbx_description
1 polymer ?
#
loop_
_entity_poly.entity_id
_entity_poly.type
_entity_poly.pdbx_seq_one_letter_code
_entity_poly.pdbx_strand_id
1 'polypeptide(L)' 'RDFLEKIHSYSKQQKNKKVISAFFSVSGFTLQAKNLCKEKNIGMAERIEYL' A
#
# COMPACT_ATOMS: atom_id res chain seq x y z
N ARG A 1 -11.09 -5.41 14.18
CA ARG A 1 -10.47 -6.44 13.31
C ARG A 1 -9.10 -5.94 12.92
N ASP A 2 -8.11 -6.67 13.38
CA ASP A 2 -6.71 -6.30 13.25
C ASP A 2 -6.29 -6.36 11.76
N PHE A 3 -5.35 -5.50 11.35
CA PHE A 3 -4.92 -5.43 9.95
C PHE A 3 -4.47 -6.80 9.42
N LEU A 4 -3.82 -7.57 10.29
CA LEU A 4 -3.34 -8.93 10.02
C LEU A 4 -4.47 -9.93 9.72
N GLU A 5 -5.60 -9.86 10.44
CA GLU A 5 -6.75 -10.75 10.22
C GLU A 5 -7.38 -10.52 8.84
N LYS A 6 -7.43 -9.26 8.40
CA LYS A 6 -7.96 -8.89 7.07
C LYS A 6 -7.05 -9.40 5.96
N ILE A 7 -5.73 -9.23 6.10
CA ILE A 7 -4.75 -9.78 5.14
C ILE A 7 -4.88 -11.30 5.07
N HIS A 8 -4.95 -11.96 6.21
CA HIS A 8 -5.04 -13.42 6.28
C HIS A 8 -6.32 -13.94 5.60
N SER A 9 -7.46 -13.28 5.85
CA SER A 9 -8.73 -13.61 5.22
C SER A 9 -8.70 -13.41 3.70
N TYR A 10 -8.13 -12.29 3.24
CA TYR A 10 -8.06 -11.97 1.81
C TYR A 10 -7.10 -12.91 1.06
N SER A 11 -5.96 -13.25 1.65
CA SER A 11 -4.99 -14.19 1.08
C SER A 11 -5.60 -15.59 0.88
N LYS A 12 -6.45 -16.05 1.82
CA LYS A 12 -7.19 -17.31 1.66
C LYS A 12 -8.18 -17.29 0.49
N GLN A 13 -8.87 -16.18 0.28
CA GLN A 13 -9.85 -16.01 -0.80
C GLN A 13 -9.18 -15.83 -2.18
N GLN A 14 -7.97 -15.27 -2.21
CA GLN A 14 -7.26 -14.90 -3.44
C GLN A 14 -5.87 -15.54 -3.48
N LYS A 15 -5.81 -16.87 -3.44
CA LYS A 15 -4.57 -17.67 -3.34
C LYS A 15 -3.45 -17.30 -4.33
N ASN A 16 -3.80 -16.82 -5.51
CA ASN A 16 -2.84 -16.46 -6.56
C ASN A 16 -2.55 -14.95 -6.63
N LYS A 17 -3.22 -14.11 -5.83
CA LYS A 17 -2.95 -12.68 -5.79
C LYS A 17 -1.96 -12.37 -4.68
N LYS A 18 -0.80 -11.83 -5.05
CA LYS A 18 0.16 -11.29 -4.10
C LYS A 18 -0.44 -10.06 -3.43
N VAL A 19 -0.53 -10.08 -2.10
CA VAL A 19 -0.85 -8.89 -1.30
C VAL A 19 0.42 -8.07 -1.17
N ILE A 20 0.43 -6.88 -1.77
CA ILE A 20 1.54 -5.94 -1.66
C ILE A 20 1.16 -4.92 -0.60
N SER A 21 2.02 -4.71 0.39
CA SER A 21 1.88 -3.59 1.32
C SER A 21 1.94 -2.29 0.52
N ALA A 22 1.09 -1.34 0.85
CA ALA A 22 1.08 -0.04 0.21
C ALA A 22 0.91 1.08 1.24
N PHE A 23 1.57 2.21 0.98
CA PHE A 23 1.31 3.44 1.70
C PHE A 23 0.29 4.29 0.94
N PHE A 24 -0.60 4.94 1.68
CA PHE A 24 -1.60 5.86 1.15
C PHE A 24 -1.30 7.28 1.64
N SER A 25 -1.24 8.24 0.72
CA SER A 25 -1.09 9.67 1.04
C SER A 25 -2.17 10.52 0.38
N VAL A 26 -2.72 11.47 1.15
CA VAL A 26 -3.76 12.43 0.71
C VAL A 26 -3.16 13.70 0.10
N SER A 27 -1.86 13.94 0.32
CA SER A 27 -1.14 15.13 -0.18
C SER A 27 0.07 14.76 -1.05
N GLY A 28 0.12 13.51 -1.51
CA GLY A 28 1.26 12.94 -2.22
C GLY A 28 2.42 12.55 -1.30
N PHE A 29 3.44 11.93 -1.90
CA PHE A 29 4.67 11.50 -1.24
C PHE A 29 5.82 12.45 -1.57
N THR A 30 6.71 12.65 -0.61
CA THR A 30 8.02 13.26 -0.86
C THR A 30 8.85 12.38 -1.81
N LEU A 31 9.82 12.96 -2.52
CA LEU A 31 10.71 12.20 -3.40
C LEU A 31 11.44 11.07 -2.65
N GLN A 32 11.86 11.33 -1.41
CA GLN A 32 12.50 10.34 -0.55
C GLN A 32 11.58 9.15 -0.26
N ALA A 33 10.32 9.41 0.08
CA ALA A 33 9.34 8.36 0.33
C ALA A 33 9.04 7.55 -0.94
N LYS A 34 8.98 8.19 -2.12
CA LYS A 34 8.82 7.51 -3.41
C LYS A 34 9.98 6.55 -3.71
N ASN A 35 11.22 7.02 -3.49
CA ASN A 35 12.41 6.21 -3.70
C ASN A 35 12.44 4.99 -2.76
N LEU A 36 12.14 5.20 -1.48
CA LEU A 36 12.06 4.11 -0.50
C LEU A 36 11.01 3.05 -0.88
N CYS A 37 9.81 3.49 -1.29
CA CYS A 37 8.77 2.55 -1.70
C CYS A 37 9.19 1.72 -2.91
N LYS A 38 9.87 2.35 -3.88
CA LYS A 38 10.40 1.66 -5.06
C LYS A 38 11.49 0.64 -4.70
N GLU A 39 12.43 1.01 -3.84
CA GLU A 39 13.50 0.11 -3.34
C GLU A 39 12.96 -1.10 -2.58
N LYS A 40 11.91 -0.91 -1.79
CA LYS A 40 11.30 -1.96 -0.95
C LYS A 40 10.17 -2.72 -1.65
N ASN A 41 9.87 -2.42 -2.91
CA ASN A 41 8.75 -2.98 -3.65
C ASN A 41 7.40 -2.83 -2.93
N ILE A 42 7.19 -1.65 -2.34
CA ILE A 42 5.98 -1.23 -1.63
C ILE A 42 5.09 -0.46 -2.61
N GLY A 43 3.81 -0.80 -2.66
CA GLY A 43 2.82 -0.08 -3.46
C GLY A 43 2.63 1.35 -2.96
N MET A 44 2.34 2.28 -3.87
CA MET A 44 2.00 3.65 -3.50
C MET A 44 0.61 3.97 -4.04
N ALA A 45 -0.21 4.60 -3.21
CA ALA A 45 -1.48 5.17 -3.62
C ALA A 45 -1.52 6.64 -3.18
N GLU A 46 -1.69 7.55 -4.13
CA GLU A 46 -1.79 8.98 -3.87
C GLU A 46 -3.19 9.46 -4.27
N ARG A 47 -3.84 10.21 -3.39
CA ARG A 47 -4.95 11.09 -3.77
C ARG A 47 -4.39 12.51 -3.81
N ILE A 48 -4.71 13.27 -4.85
CA ILE A 48 -4.40 14.71 -4.92
C ILE A 48 -5.69 15.44 -4.59
N GLU A 49 -5.82 15.91 -3.35
CA GLU A 49 -6.90 16.83 -2.98
C GLU A 49 -6.45 18.27 -3.29
N TYR A 50 -7.14 18.91 -4.23
CA TYR A 50 -7.02 20.35 -4.44
C TYR A 50 -7.88 21.02 -3.36
N LEU A 51 -7.25 21.82 -2.49
CA LEU A 51 -7.92 22.68 -1.51
C LEU A 51 -8.74 23.76 -2.21
#